data_AF-A0AAJ1U9E9-F1
#
_entry.id   AF-A0AAJ1U9E9-F1
#
_cell.length_a   1.000
_cell.length_b   1.000
_cell.length_c   1.000
_cell.angle_alpha   90.00
_cell.angle_beta   90.00
_cell.angle_gamma   90.00
#
_symmetry.space_group_name_H-M   'P 1'
#
loop_
_entity.id
_entity.type
_entity.pdbx_description
1 polymer ?
#
loop_
_entity_poly.entity_id
_entity_poly.type
_entity_poly.pdbx_seq_one_letter_code
_entity_poly.pdbx_strand_id
1 'polypeptide(L)'
;MTDAPTPPNRSHGRKSIRPTLKPSELMGETRLARAWTAQVITLFPQAFPGVLGESLTGKALKEGQWQLEAVDLRPFGEGRHRNVDDTPAGGGAGMVLRADVLARAIDHSRSLATNPLPLIYLSPRGRRFDQAMARAWAAGPGVTLLCGRFEGVDQRVLDHYRIEEVSLGDFVLTGGEIAAQAMLDATVRLLPGVLGNAESIEDESFSNGLLEHPQYTRPAEWQGHAIPDVLLSGNHKVIADWRHAMARDITRARRPDLWAALRAADLPAPVAQVRDSDSLARFVNQFFGPLAETDLFTLLELAQGSDLPPNPYQALAALLWGLPQGKIDP
;
A
#
# COMPACT_ATOMS: atom_id res chain seq x y z
N MET A 1 29.69 -21.18 40.00
CA MET A 1 29.25 -21.66 38.68
C MET A 1 29.56 -20.54 37.70
N THR A 2 30.30 -20.89 36.66
CA THR A 2 31.02 -20.03 35.72
C THR A 2 30.09 -19.22 34.82
N ASP A 3 30.32 -17.91 34.73
CA ASP A 3 29.78 -17.04 33.68
C ASP A 3 30.33 -17.47 32.32
N ALA A 4 29.44 -17.91 31.43
CA ALA A 4 29.75 -18.13 30.03
C ALA A 4 29.35 -16.87 29.23
N PRO A 5 30.25 -16.28 28.42
CA PRO A 5 29.90 -15.13 27.60
C PRO A 5 28.99 -15.55 26.43
N THR A 6 27.90 -14.80 26.27
CA THR A 6 26.99 -14.87 25.12
C THR A 6 27.77 -14.68 23.81
N PRO A 7 27.61 -15.55 22.79
CA PRO A 7 28.31 -15.39 21.52
C PRO A 7 27.80 -14.17 20.76
N PRO A 8 28.67 -13.42 20.05
CA PRO A 8 28.25 -12.26 19.27
C PRO A 8 27.35 -12.68 18.11
N ASN A 9 26.23 -11.99 17.95
CA ASN A 9 25.24 -12.26 16.91
C ASN A 9 25.56 -11.46 15.63
N ARG A 10 25.45 -12.18 14.51
CA ARG A 10 25.31 -11.76 13.10
C ARG A 10 26.60 -11.43 12.32
N SER A 11 26.89 -12.32 11.38
CA SER A 11 27.72 -12.02 10.22
C SER A 11 27.12 -10.85 9.43
N HIS A 12 27.92 -9.83 9.15
CA HIS A 12 27.61 -8.84 8.13
C HIS A 12 27.21 -9.55 6.83
N GLY A 13 26.15 -9.07 6.18
CA GLY A 13 25.53 -9.72 5.02
C GLY A 13 26.55 -10.15 3.95
N ARG A 14 26.28 -11.29 3.31
CA ARG A 14 27.13 -11.85 2.25
C ARG A 14 27.17 -10.85 1.09
N LYS A 15 28.38 -10.35 0.78
CA LYS A 15 28.62 -9.46 -0.36
C LYS A 15 28.28 -10.18 -1.67
N SER A 16 27.58 -9.53 -2.59
CA SER A 16 27.45 -10.04 -3.96
C SER A 16 28.66 -9.60 -4.78
N ILE A 17 29.40 -10.55 -5.35
CA ILE A 17 30.48 -10.26 -6.31
C ILE A 17 30.00 -10.72 -7.69
N ARG A 18 29.95 -9.81 -8.66
CA ARG A 18 29.72 -10.12 -10.08
C ARG A 18 31.03 -9.93 -10.84
N PRO A 19 31.49 -10.92 -11.63
CA PRO A 19 32.63 -10.70 -12.51
C PRO A 19 32.24 -9.69 -13.60
N THR A 20 33.00 -8.61 -13.70
CA THR A 20 32.83 -7.60 -14.75
C THR A 20 34.18 -7.34 -15.44
N LEU A 21 34.16 -7.05 -16.74
CA LEU A 21 35.36 -6.74 -17.53
C LEU A 21 35.84 -5.29 -17.35
N LYS A 22 35.08 -4.46 -16.62
CA LYS A 22 35.47 -3.09 -16.26
C LYS A 22 36.03 -3.09 -14.84
N PRO A 23 37.25 -2.59 -14.58
CA PRO A 23 37.75 -2.43 -13.22
C PRO A 23 36.79 -1.52 -12.42
N SER A 24 36.23 -2.01 -11.32
CA SER A 24 35.50 -1.18 -10.35
C SER A 24 36.37 -0.91 -9.13
N GLU A 25 36.17 0.23 -8.48
CA GLU A 25 36.89 0.56 -7.25
C GLU A 25 36.59 -0.48 -6.15
N LEU A 26 37.65 -0.93 -5.46
CA LEU A 26 37.55 -1.83 -4.30
C LEU A 26 36.75 -1.24 -3.12
N MET A 27 36.47 0.07 -3.15
CA MET A 27 35.77 0.86 -2.12
C MET A 27 34.34 1.29 -2.54
N GLY A 28 33.82 0.81 -3.67
CA GLY A 28 32.44 1.10 -4.08
C GLY A 28 31.41 0.52 -3.11
N GLU A 29 30.27 1.21 -2.95
CA GLU A 29 29.18 0.80 -2.05
C GLU A 29 28.83 -0.69 -2.25
N THR A 30 29.05 -1.45 -1.18
CA THR A 30 29.01 -2.91 -1.24
C THR A 30 27.56 -3.38 -1.34
N ARG A 31 27.17 -3.92 -2.50
CA ARG A 31 25.85 -4.54 -2.66
C ARG A 31 25.70 -5.79 -1.79
N LEU A 32 24.69 -5.77 -0.92
CA LEU A 32 24.34 -6.90 -0.07
C LEU A 32 23.45 -7.86 -0.86
N ALA A 33 23.85 -9.13 -0.96
CA ALA A 33 23.23 -10.11 -1.87
C ALA A 33 21.76 -10.45 -1.55
N ARG A 34 21.19 -9.91 -0.47
CA ARG A 34 19.84 -10.23 0.05
C ARG A 34 19.07 -9.04 0.62
N ALA A 35 19.63 -7.84 0.58
CA ALA A 35 18.90 -6.66 1.05
C ALA A 35 17.92 -6.21 -0.03
N TRP A 36 16.71 -5.84 0.38
CA TRP A 36 15.70 -5.29 -0.51
C TRP A 36 16.24 -3.99 -1.16
N THR A 37 16.06 -3.80 -2.47
CA THR A 37 16.66 -2.65 -3.19
C THR A 37 15.61 -1.76 -3.84
N ALA A 38 15.62 -0.47 -3.51
CA ALA A 38 14.96 0.56 -4.30
C ALA A 38 15.96 1.18 -5.29
N GLN A 39 15.57 1.25 -6.57
CA GLN A 39 16.24 2.07 -7.56
C GLN A 39 15.31 3.21 -7.95
N VAL A 40 15.81 4.44 -8.01
CA VAL A 40 15.01 5.61 -8.39
C VAL A 40 15.66 6.31 -9.56
N ILE A 41 15.04 6.26 -10.73
CA ILE A 41 15.48 6.99 -11.93
C ILE A 41 14.88 8.39 -11.87
N THR A 42 15.73 9.41 -11.75
CA THR A 42 15.29 10.79 -11.47
C THR A 42 16.25 11.84 -12.04
N LEU A 43 15.73 13.05 -12.26
CA LEU A 43 16.54 14.25 -12.52
C LEU A 43 17.10 14.90 -11.25
N PHE A 44 16.73 14.42 -10.06
CA PHE A 44 17.15 15.00 -8.78
C PHE A 44 17.67 13.89 -7.84
N PRO A 45 18.77 13.21 -8.20
CA PRO A 45 19.33 12.14 -7.37
C PRO A 45 19.65 12.61 -5.93
N GLN A 46 20.05 13.87 -5.76
CA GLN A 46 20.33 14.47 -4.46
C GLN A 46 19.10 14.64 -3.55
N ALA A 47 17.88 14.47 -4.08
CA ALA A 47 16.66 14.44 -3.27
C ALA A 47 16.54 13.15 -2.44
N PHE A 48 17.40 12.16 -2.71
CA PHE A 48 17.44 10.88 -2.03
C PHE A 48 18.72 10.76 -1.16
N PRO A 49 18.63 10.16 0.05
CA PRO A 49 17.46 9.44 0.57
C PRO A 49 16.34 10.35 1.09
N GLY A 50 16.60 11.65 1.28
CA GLY A 50 15.60 12.59 1.78
C GLY A 50 15.06 12.13 3.13
N VAL A 51 13.73 12.11 3.30
CA VAL A 51 13.10 11.65 4.55
C VAL A 51 13.32 10.16 4.83
N LEU A 52 13.64 9.36 3.80
CA LEU A 52 13.96 7.92 3.95
C LEU A 52 15.30 7.70 4.65
N GLY A 53 16.12 8.75 4.78
CA GLY A 53 17.40 8.72 5.51
C GLY A 53 17.22 8.91 7.02
N GLU A 54 16.00 9.20 7.47
CA GLU A 54 15.70 9.55 8.86
C GLU A 54 14.99 8.41 9.61
N SER A 55 14.98 8.49 10.95
CA SER A 55 14.24 7.56 11.82
C SER A 55 14.54 6.07 11.53
N LEU A 56 13.52 5.20 11.61
CA LEU A 56 13.66 3.74 11.46
C LEU A 56 14.04 3.32 10.04
N THR A 57 13.50 3.96 9.00
CA THR A 57 13.85 3.67 7.60
C THR A 57 15.31 4.03 7.33
N GLY A 58 15.78 5.18 7.83
CA GLY A 58 17.17 5.60 7.75
C GLY A 58 18.13 4.73 8.57
N LYS A 59 17.73 4.30 9.77
CA LYS A 59 18.48 3.33 10.57
C LYS A 59 18.63 2.01 9.81
N ALA A 60 17.53 1.49 9.27
CA ALA A 60 17.52 0.27 8.48
C ALA A 60 18.38 0.37 7.22
N LEU A 61 18.42 1.55 6.58
CA LEU A 61 19.31 1.83 5.45
C LEU A 61 20.78 1.75 5.85
N LYS A 62 21.16 2.40 6.96
CA LYS A 62 22.53 2.39 7.51
C LYS A 62 22.98 1.00 7.95
N GLU A 63 22.06 0.18 8.46
CA GLU A 63 22.32 -1.21 8.86
C GLU A 63 22.32 -2.19 7.68
N GLY A 64 22.01 -1.71 6.45
CA GLY A 64 21.98 -2.52 5.25
C GLY A 64 20.81 -3.51 5.19
N GLN A 65 19.72 -3.24 5.92
CA GLN A 65 18.49 -4.04 5.84
C GLN A 65 17.78 -3.82 4.50
N TRP A 66 17.94 -2.63 3.92
CA TRP A 66 17.53 -2.29 2.56
C TRP A 66 18.56 -1.35 1.92
N GLN A 67 18.47 -1.15 0.61
CA GLN A 67 19.40 -0.34 -0.19
C GLN A 67 18.63 0.62 -1.07
N LEU A 68 19.20 1.81 -1.29
CA LEU A 68 18.64 2.84 -2.18
C LEU A 68 19.70 3.26 -3.20
N GLU A 69 19.34 3.21 -4.48
CA GLU A 69 20.18 3.67 -5.59
C GLU A 69 19.43 4.78 -6.33
N ALA A 70 19.92 6.01 -6.24
CA ALA A 70 19.37 7.14 -7.00
C ALA A 70 20.13 7.27 -8.34
N VAL A 71 19.49 6.85 -9.42
CA VAL A 71 20.04 6.88 -10.78
C VAL A 71 19.76 8.25 -11.41
N ASP A 72 20.81 9.07 -11.55
CA ASP A 72 20.73 10.35 -12.27
C ASP A 72 20.40 10.11 -13.75
N LEU A 73 19.35 10.73 -14.25
CA LEU A 73 18.96 10.64 -15.65
C LEU A 73 19.87 11.47 -16.58
N ARG A 74 20.48 12.56 -16.07
CA ARG A 74 21.28 13.48 -16.90
C ARG A 74 22.46 12.83 -17.62
N PRO A 75 23.26 11.94 -17.03
CA PRO A 75 24.35 11.25 -17.73
C PRO A 75 23.92 10.50 -18.99
N PHE A 76 22.64 10.14 -19.12
CA PHE A 76 22.08 9.48 -20.29
C PHE A 76 21.54 10.46 -21.34
N GLY A 77 21.54 11.77 -21.07
CA GLY A 77 21.02 12.79 -21.99
C GLY A 77 21.89 12.98 -23.24
N GLU A 78 21.29 13.51 -24.29
CA GLU A 78 21.96 13.72 -25.58
C GLU A 78 22.82 14.98 -25.64
N GLY A 79 23.89 14.91 -26.43
CA GLY A 79 24.75 16.04 -26.77
C GLY A 79 25.53 16.63 -25.58
N ARG A 80 26.18 17.77 -25.84
CA ARG A 80 27.06 18.43 -24.85
C ARG A 80 26.31 18.88 -23.58
N HIS A 81 25.04 19.24 -23.73
CA HIS A 81 24.21 19.75 -22.63
C HIS A 81 23.45 18.65 -21.89
N ARG A 82 23.63 17.37 -22.25
CA ARG A 82 22.93 16.24 -21.62
C ARG A 82 21.42 16.43 -21.63
N ASN A 83 20.86 16.74 -22.80
CA ASN A 83 19.43 17.00 -22.93
C ASN A 83 18.62 15.70 -22.72
N VAL A 84 17.65 15.73 -21.81
CA VAL A 84 16.84 14.57 -21.40
C VAL A 84 15.39 14.65 -21.89
N ASP A 85 14.99 15.82 -22.38
CA ASP A 85 13.62 16.15 -22.77
C ASP A 85 13.58 16.85 -24.14
N ASP A 86 12.41 16.86 -24.76
CA ASP A 86 12.16 17.63 -25.99
C ASP A 86 10.71 18.11 -26.01
N THR A 87 10.41 19.02 -26.94
CA THR A 87 9.04 19.52 -27.16
C THR A 87 8.09 18.39 -27.58
N PRO A 88 6.82 18.42 -27.13
CA PRO A 88 5.85 17.38 -27.46
C PRO A 88 5.52 17.39 -28.96
N ALA A 89 5.50 16.19 -29.55
CA ALA A 89 4.98 16.00 -30.90
C ALA A 89 3.48 16.36 -30.94
N GLY A 90 3.04 17.08 -31.97
CA GLY A 90 1.67 17.60 -32.08
C GLY A 90 1.48 19.01 -31.50
N GLY A 91 2.53 19.60 -30.92
CA GLY A 91 2.48 20.92 -30.29
C GLY A 91 1.97 20.86 -28.84
N GLY A 92 2.00 22.00 -28.16
CA GLY A 92 1.70 22.10 -26.73
C GLY A 92 2.79 22.85 -25.98
N ALA A 93 2.46 23.32 -24.78
CA ALA A 93 3.45 23.88 -23.87
C ALA A 93 4.21 22.77 -23.13
N GLY A 94 5.38 23.10 -22.60
CA GLY A 94 6.17 22.18 -21.78
C GLY A 94 7.07 21.25 -22.59
N MET A 95 7.62 20.25 -21.89
CA MET A 95 8.63 19.32 -22.40
C MET A 95 8.24 17.88 -22.01
N VAL A 96 8.71 16.89 -22.77
CA VAL A 96 8.46 15.47 -22.53
C VAL A 96 9.80 14.74 -22.42
N LEU A 97 9.96 13.90 -21.40
CA LEU A 97 11.15 13.07 -21.25
C LEU A 97 11.27 12.09 -22.41
N ARG A 98 12.45 12.05 -23.01
CA ARG A 98 12.69 11.32 -24.25
C ARG A 98 12.82 9.82 -24.04
N ALA A 99 12.26 9.06 -24.97
CA ALA A 99 12.26 7.59 -24.93
C ALA A 99 13.67 6.97 -24.99
N ASP A 100 14.57 7.51 -25.80
CA ASP A 100 15.94 6.99 -25.99
C ASP A 100 16.83 7.21 -24.76
N VAL A 101 16.72 8.37 -24.13
CA VAL A 101 17.38 8.71 -22.87
C VAL A 101 16.90 7.78 -21.75
N LEU A 102 15.58 7.63 -21.61
CA LEU A 102 14.99 6.76 -20.60
C LEU A 102 15.33 5.29 -20.81
N ALA A 103 15.32 4.79 -22.05
CA ALA A 103 15.71 3.42 -22.36
C ALA A 103 17.12 3.10 -21.84
N ARG A 104 18.10 3.97 -22.09
CA ARG A 104 19.46 3.81 -21.57
C ARG A 104 19.53 3.80 -20.04
N ALA A 105 18.77 4.69 -19.39
CA ALA A 105 18.73 4.74 -17.93
C ALA A 105 18.06 3.50 -17.32
N ILE A 106 16.97 3.02 -17.92
CA ILE A 106 16.26 1.79 -17.50
C ILE A 106 17.18 0.57 -17.67
N ASP A 107 17.84 0.43 -18.81
CA ASP A 107 18.76 -0.67 -19.07
C ASP A 107 19.97 -0.64 -18.12
N HIS A 108 20.48 0.55 -17.82
CA HIS A 108 21.50 0.73 -16.79
C HIS A 108 21.00 0.27 -15.42
N SER A 109 19.82 0.73 -14.98
CA SER A 109 19.21 0.32 -13.71
C SER A 109 19.05 -1.20 -13.59
N ARG A 110 18.59 -1.85 -14.66
CA ARG A 110 18.48 -3.31 -14.76
C ARG A 110 19.83 -4.01 -14.64
N SER A 111 20.88 -3.45 -15.23
CA SER A 111 22.24 -4.01 -15.12
C SER A 111 22.78 -3.97 -13.70
N LEU A 112 22.36 -2.97 -12.92
CA LEU A 112 22.73 -2.82 -11.52
C LEU A 112 22.00 -3.82 -10.61
N ALA A 113 20.75 -4.18 -10.95
CA ALA A 113 19.94 -5.04 -10.10
C ALA A 113 20.46 -6.50 -10.08
N THR A 114 20.44 -7.12 -8.89
CA THR A 114 20.82 -8.53 -8.73
C THR A 114 19.74 -9.46 -9.31
N ASN A 115 18.47 -9.08 -9.11
CA ASN A 115 17.28 -9.76 -9.60
C ASN A 115 16.46 -8.79 -10.46
N PRO A 116 15.62 -9.27 -11.38
CA PRO A 116 14.63 -8.43 -12.04
C PRO A 116 13.76 -7.72 -11.00
N LEU A 117 13.69 -6.39 -11.08
CA LEU A 117 12.81 -5.57 -10.25
C LEU A 117 11.61 -5.10 -11.09
N PRO A 118 10.41 -4.99 -10.52
CA PRO A 118 9.30 -4.33 -11.18
C PRO A 118 9.68 -2.87 -11.49
N LEU A 119 9.33 -2.42 -12.70
CA LEU A 119 9.57 -1.06 -13.16
C LEU A 119 8.25 -0.29 -13.13
N ILE A 120 8.20 0.73 -12.29
CA ILE A 120 7.00 1.51 -11.99
C ILE A 120 7.21 2.96 -12.42
N TYR A 121 6.31 3.52 -13.20
CA TYR A 121 6.24 4.96 -13.47
C TYR A 121 5.26 5.63 -12.51
N LEU A 122 5.76 6.62 -11.78
CA LEU A 122 4.97 7.41 -10.84
C LEU A 122 4.18 8.47 -11.60
N SER A 123 2.90 8.18 -11.82
CA SER A 123 2.03 8.91 -12.74
C SER A 123 0.63 9.06 -12.15
N PRO A 124 0.00 10.25 -12.25
CA PRO A 124 -1.37 10.44 -11.77
C PRO A 124 -2.40 9.59 -12.53
N ARG A 125 -2.05 9.07 -13.73
CA ARG A 125 -2.90 8.17 -14.53
C ARG A 125 -2.91 6.73 -14.00
N GLY A 126 -1.96 6.40 -13.14
CA GLY A 126 -1.74 5.05 -12.65
C GLY A 126 -2.80 4.57 -11.68
N ARG A 127 -2.76 3.28 -11.37
CA ARG A 127 -3.54 2.73 -10.25
C ARG A 127 -3.14 3.45 -8.96
N ARG A 128 -4.10 3.86 -8.14
CA ARG A 128 -3.80 4.47 -6.84
C ARG A 128 -3.04 3.47 -5.95
N PHE A 129 -1.94 3.94 -5.35
CA PHE A 129 -1.16 3.19 -4.39
C PHE A 129 -2.00 2.91 -3.12
N ASP A 130 -1.95 1.68 -2.66
CA ASP A 130 -2.67 1.21 -1.47
C ASP A 130 -1.75 0.33 -0.59
N GLN A 131 -2.22 0.02 0.61
CA GLN A 131 -1.44 -0.76 1.57
C GLN A 131 -1.16 -2.19 1.09
N ALA A 132 -2.01 -2.74 0.23
CA ALA A 132 -1.79 -4.07 -0.36
C ALA A 132 -0.63 -4.04 -1.38
N MET A 133 -0.52 -2.97 -2.17
CA MET A 133 0.60 -2.73 -3.07
C MET A 133 1.91 -2.57 -2.31
N ALA A 134 1.92 -1.81 -1.21
CA ALA A 134 3.09 -1.68 -0.33
C ALA A 134 3.57 -3.05 0.19
N ARG A 135 2.65 -3.90 0.67
CA ARG A 135 2.96 -5.28 1.11
C ARG A 135 3.52 -6.12 -0.04
N ALA A 136 2.93 -6.03 -1.23
CA ALA A 136 3.41 -6.77 -2.40
C ALA A 136 4.84 -6.35 -2.80
N TRP A 137 5.15 -5.06 -2.76
CA TRP A 137 6.50 -4.56 -3.03
C TRP A 137 7.50 -4.99 -1.94
N ALA A 138 7.11 -4.95 -0.67
CA ALA A 138 7.95 -5.36 0.46
C ALA A 138 8.27 -6.88 0.44
N ALA A 139 7.33 -7.71 -0.03
CA ALA A 139 7.53 -9.15 -0.19
C ALA A 139 8.48 -9.51 -1.35
N GLY A 140 8.66 -8.61 -2.32
CA GLY A 140 9.57 -8.78 -3.45
C GLY A 140 11.04 -8.49 -3.11
N PRO A 141 11.95 -8.59 -4.10
CA PRO A 141 13.37 -8.28 -3.91
C PRO A 141 13.70 -6.77 -3.93
N GLY A 142 12.76 -5.92 -4.31
CA GLY A 142 12.99 -4.51 -4.59
C GLY A 142 12.02 -3.93 -5.60
N VAL A 143 12.21 -2.65 -5.95
CA VAL A 143 11.45 -1.93 -6.99
C VAL A 143 12.35 -0.94 -7.73
N THR A 144 12.05 -0.69 -9.01
CA THR A 144 12.61 0.43 -9.77
C THR A 144 11.51 1.46 -10.02
N LEU A 145 11.68 2.67 -9.51
CA LEU A 145 10.74 3.78 -9.64
C LEU A 145 11.27 4.81 -10.64
N LEU A 146 10.48 5.12 -11.66
CA LEU A 146 10.73 6.21 -12.60
C LEU A 146 9.99 7.47 -12.13
N CYS A 147 10.76 8.50 -11.77
CA CYS A 147 10.22 9.81 -11.44
C CYS A 147 10.08 10.65 -12.71
N GLY A 148 8.84 10.85 -13.17
CA GLY A 148 8.55 11.79 -14.26
C GLY A 148 8.75 13.25 -13.84
N ARG A 149 8.94 14.10 -14.85
CA ARG A 149 9.01 15.57 -14.75
C ARG A 149 8.36 16.18 -16.01
N PHE A 150 8.24 17.51 -16.00
CA PHE A 150 7.64 18.26 -17.11
C PHE A 150 6.21 17.77 -17.39
N GLU A 151 5.82 17.60 -18.66
CA GLU A 151 4.51 17.06 -19.05
C GLU A 151 4.43 15.53 -18.93
N GLY A 152 5.57 14.86 -18.69
CA GLY A 152 5.64 13.43 -18.45
C GLY A 152 6.67 12.71 -19.32
N VAL A 153 6.35 11.47 -19.66
CA VAL A 153 7.25 10.51 -20.32
C VAL A 153 6.69 10.15 -21.69
N ASP A 154 7.56 10.04 -22.70
CA ASP A 154 7.18 9.55 -24.02
C ASP A 154 6.51 8.17 -23.93
N GLN A 155 5.27 8.06 -24.41
CA GLN A 155 4.45 6.85 -24.27
C GLN A 155 5.13 5.59 -24.83
N ARG A 156 5.97 5.72 -25.86
CA ARG A 156 6.61 4.57 -26.52
C ARG A 156 7.56 3.82 -25.57
N VAL A 157 8.21 4.52 -24.63
CA VAL A 157 9.09 3.86 -23.66
C VAL A 157 8.27 3.13 -22.59
N LEU A 158 7.11 3.68 -22.20
CA LEU A 158 6.19 3.02 -21.28
C LEU A 158 5.68 1.71 -21.89
N ASP A 159 5.23 1.76 -23.14
CA ASP A 159 4.70 0.60 -23.87
C ASP A 159 5.78 -0.46 -24.12
N HIS A 160 6.98 -0.03 -24.56
CA HIS A 160 8.10 -0.93 -24.87
C HIS A 160 8.54 -1.75 -23.65
N TYR A 161 8.68 -1.08 -22.50
CA TYR A 161 9.12 -1.74 -21.26
C TYR A 161 7.97 -2.32 -20.44
N ARG A 162 6.71 -2.13 -20.88
CA ARG A 162 5.48 -2.51 -20.16
C ARG A 162 5.49 -1.98 -18.72
N ILE A 163 5.79 -0.69 -18.60
CA ILE A 163 5.94 -0.03 -17.30
C ILE A 163 4.58 0.08 -16.64
N GLU A 164 4.47 -0.37 -15.38
CA GLU A 164 3.26 -0.18 -14.59
C GLU A 164 3.17 1.27 -14.13
N GLU A 165 2.01 1.91 -14.29
CA GLU A 165 1.77 3.26 -13.79
C GLU A 165 1.10 3.21 -12.42
N VAL A 166 1.66 3.93 -11.45
CA VAL A 166 1.12 4.02 -10.09
C VAL A 166 0.98 5.48 -9.67
N SER A 167 -0.19 5.82 -9.15
CA SER A 167 -0.55 7.16 -8.67
C SER A 167 -0.48 7.24 -7.15
N LEU A 168 0.02 8.35 -6.62
CA LEU A 168 -0.04 8.63 -5.18
C LEU A 168 -1.47 9.02 -4.74
N GLY A 169 -2.26 9.59 -5.66
CA GLY A 169 -3.61 10.05 -5.39
C GLY A 169 -4.12 11.02 -6.46
N ASP A 170 -5.34 11.52 -6.31
CA ASP A 170 -6.02 12.39 -7.28
C ASP A 170 -5.58 13.85 -7.14
N PHE A 171 -4.31 14.10 -7.40
CA PHE A 171 -3.71 15.43 -7.41
C PHE A 171 -2.44 15.41 -8.27
N VAL A 172 -1.94 16.60 -8.62
CA VAL A 172 -0.77 16.75 -9.49
C VAL A 172 0.42 17.26 -8.68
N LEU A 173 1.58 16.63 -8.89
CA LEU A 173 2.87 17.03 -8.32
C LEU A 173 3.79 17.56 -9.43
N THR A 174 4.81 18.33 -9.05
CA THR A 174 5.83 18.83 -9.99
C THR A 174 6.79 17.74 -10.50
N GLY A 175 6.73 16.54 -9.91
CA GLY A 175 7.55 15.40 -10.26
C GLY A 175 7.28 14.18 -9.38
N GLY A 176 7.85 13.04 -9.78
CA GLY A 176 7.63 11.76 -9.10
C GLY A 176 8.41 11.57 -7.79
N GLU A 177 9.34 12.45 -7.42
CA GLU A 177 10.26 12.20 -6.30
C GLU A 177 9.57 12.17 -4.93
N ILE A 178 8.53 12.99 -4.72
CA ILE A 178 7.74 12.96 -3.47
C ILE A 178 6.92 11.66 -3.41
N ALA A 179 6.31 11.26 -4.53
CA ALA A 179 5.58 10.00 -4.63
C ALA A 179 6.50 8.80 -4.37
N ALA A 180 7.72 8.82 -4.91
CA ALA A 180 8.72 7.78 -4.65
C ALA A 180 9.03 7.68 -3.16
N GLN A 181 9.32 8.81 -2.50
CA GLN A 181 9.62 8.81 -1.07
C GLN A 181 8.43 8.31 -0.23
N ALA A 182 7.21 8.75 -0.52
CA ALA A 182 6.03 8.30 0.21
C ALA A 182 5.76 6.79 0.06
N MET A 183 5.83 6.28 -1.17
CA MET A 183 5.58 4.86 -1.44
C MET A 183 6.70 3.96 -0.92
N LEU A 184 7.95 4.43 -0.98
CA LEU A 184 9.10 3.72 -0.40
C LEU A 184 9.02 3.69 1.13
N ASP A 185 8.61 4.78 1.80
CA ASP A 185 8.44 4.79 3.25
C ASP A 185 7.40 3.74 3.69
N ALA A 186 6.22 3.75 3.06
CA ALA A 186 5.15 2.79 3.30
C ALA A 186 5.58 1.33 3.03
N THR A 187 6.47 1.11 2.07
CA THR A 187 6.98 -0.22 1.69
C THR A 187 8.08 -0.70 2.64
N VAL A 188 9.11 0.13 2.85
CA VAL A 188 10.32 -0.22 3.61
C VAL A 188 9.98 -0.51 5.07
N ARG A 189 9.03 0.21 5.67
CA ARG A 189 8.60 -0.07 7.05
C ARG A 189 8.03 -1.49 7.22
N LEU A 190 7.51 -2.10 6.16
CA LEU A 190 6.97 -3.46 6.21
C LEU A 190 8.06 -4.54 6.09
N LEU A 191 9.32 -4.16 5.82
CA LEU A 191 10.41 -5.12 5.71
C LEU A 191 10.74 -5.73 7.09
N PRO A 192 11.05 -7.05 7.15
CA PRO A 192 11.41 -7.70 8.40
C PRO A 192 12.61 -7.02 9.07
N GLY A 193 12.43 -6.61 10.34
CA GLY A 193 13.47 -6.00 11.16
C GLY A 193 13.58 -4.48 11.08
N VAL A 194 12.76 -3.81 10.26
CA VAL A 194 12.69 -2.35 10.21
C VAL A 194 11.84 -1.79 11.35
N LEU A 195 10.61 -2.31 11.51
CA LEU A 195 9.75 -2.00 12.65
C LEU A 195 10.07 -2.94 13.82
N GLY A 196 10.21 -2.36 15.02
CA GLY A 196 10.59 -3.09 16.23
C GLY A 196 9.48 -3.96 16.84
N ASN A 197 8.21 -3.72 16.48
CA ASN A 197 7.07 -4.49 16.98
C ASN A 197 6.17 -4.92 15.82
N ALA A 198 6.14 -6.23 15.54
CA ALA A 198 5.31 -6.80 14.48
C ALA A 198 3.80 -6.66 14.77
N GLU A 199 3.40 -6.69 16.05
CA GLU A 199 1.99 -6.53 16.46
C GLU A 199 1.43 -5.16 16.09
N SER A 200 2.28 -4.12 16.08
CA SER A 200 1.89 -2.77 15.65
C SER A 200 1.41 -2.71 14.20
N ILE A 201 1.88 -3.62 13.33
CA ILE A 201 1.53 -3.62 11.90
C ILE A 201 0.13 -4.20 11.69
N GLU A 202 -0.32 -5.10 12.56
CA GLU A 202 -1.61 -5.81 12.42
C GLU A 202 -2.80 -4.92 12.80
N ASP A 203 -2.62 -4.06 13.81
CA ASP A 203 -3.67 -3.18 14.33
C ASP A 203 -3.73 -1.78 13.67
N GLU A 204 -2.80 -1.48 12.76
CA GLU A 204 -2.73 -0.21 12.04
C GLU A 204 -3.88 0.00 11.04
N SER A 205 -4.15 1.26 10.72
CA SER A 205 -5.14 1.63 9.70
C SER A 205 -4.88 0.90 8.37
N PHE A 206 -5.96 0.42 7.76
CA PHE A 206 -6.01 -0.31 6.50
C PHE A 206 -5.46 -1.74 6.53
N SER A 207 -4.91 -2.24 7.65
CA SER A 207 -4.41 -3.61 7.74
C SER A 207 -5.52 -4.67 7.65
N ASN A 208 -6.69 -4.38 8.22
CA ASN A 208 -7.88 -5.25 8.22
C ASN A 208 -9.11 -4.56 7.58
N GLY A 209 -8.89 -3.51 6.79
CA GLY A 209 -9.97 -2.71 6.18
C GLY A 209 -10.61 -1.67 7.11
N LEU A 210 -10.15 -1.54 8.36
CA LEU A 210 -10.59 -0.50 9.29
C LEU A 210 -9.55 0.62 9.45
N LEU A 211 -10.00 1.78 9.92
CA LEU A 211 -9.15 2.81 10.51
C LEU A 211 -8.80 2.44 11.95
N GLU A 212 -7.66 2.94 12.43
CA GLU A 212 -7.21 2.72 13.80
C GLU A 212 -8.12 3.42 14.83
N HIS A 213 -8.17 2.83 16.02
CA HIS A 213 -8.83 3.38 17.20
C HIS A 213 -8.12 4.65 17.72
N PRO A 214 -8.77 5.49 18.54
CA PRO A 214 -8.12 6.68 19.08
C PRO A 214 -7.05 6.32 20.11
N GLN A 215 -5.89 6.95 19.98
CA GLN A 215 -4.73 6.73 20.84
C GLN A 215 -4.71 7.75 21.98
N TYR A 216 -4.35 7.28 23.18
CA TYR A 216 -4.23 8.11 24.38
C TYR A 216 -2.88 7.87 25.03
N THR A 217 -2.32 8.92 25.61
CA THR A 217 -1.08 8.86 26.39
C THR A 217 -1.14 9.83 27.55
N ARG A 218 -0.17 9.76 28.44
CA ARG A 218 -0.07 10.64 29.60
C ARG A 218 -0.02 12.12 29.18
N PRO A 219 -0.59 13.04 29.98
CA PRO A 219 -1.18 12.85 31.33
C PRO A 219 -2.58 12.22 31.31
N ALA A 220 -3.05 11.72 32.47
CA ALA A 220 -4.36 11.06 32.59
C ALA A 220 -5.55 11.99 32.34
N GLU A 221 -5.37 13.28 32.62
CA GLU A 221 -6.33 14.34 32.28
C GLU A 221 -5.57 15.51 31.64
N TRP A 222 -6.11 16.05 30.56
CA TRP A 222 -5.63 17.25 29.91
C TRP A 222 -6.81 18.19 29.65
N GLN A 223 -6.80 19.38 30.27
CA GLN A 223 -7.86 20.40 30.13
C GLN A 223 -9.29 19.87 30.38
N GLY A 224 -9.47 19.02 31.40
CA GLY A 224 -10.77 18.40 31.70
C GLY A 224 -11.15 17.23 30.80
N HIS A 225 -10.27 16.82 29.87
CA HIS A 225 -10.44 15.61 29.06
C HIS A 225 -9.64 14.46 29.66
N ALA A 226 -10.35 13.51 30.29
CA ALA A 226 -9.75 12.30 30.84
C ALA A 226 -9.53 11.22 29.77
N ILE A 227 -8.51 10.39 29.97
CA ILE A 227 -8.36 9.12 29.25
C ILE A 227 -9.55 8.20 29.61
N PRO A 228 -10.18 7.52 28.64
CA PRO A 228 -11.26 6.57 28.93
C PRO A 228 -10.88 5.53 29.99
N ASP A 229 -11.70 5.35 31.03
CA ASP A 229 -11.44 4.45 32.16
C ASP A 229 -11.12 3.01 31.73
N VAL A 230 -11.73 2.56 30.62
CA VAL A 230 -11.46 1.24 30.03
C VAL A 230 -9.98 1.03 29.70
N LEU A 231 -9.29 2.08 29.24
CA LEU A 231 -7.86 2.04 28.91
C LEU A 231 -6.96 2.06 30.16
N LEU A 232 -7.52 2.44 31.31
CA LEU A 232 -6.82 2.45 32.61
C LEU A 232 -7.06 1.17 33.42
N SER A 233 -7.97 0.30 32.96
CA SER A 233 -8.40 -0.91 33.69
C SER A 233 -7.34 -2.02 33.80
N GLY A 234 -6.32 -2.01 32.94
CA GLY A 234 -5.35 -3.10 32.80
C GLY A 234 -5.93 -4.41 32.22
N ASN A 235 -7.23 -4.45 31.89
CA ASN A 235 -7.87 -5.63 31.33
C ASN A 235 -7.67 -5.68 29.81
N HIS A 236 -6.66 -6.43 29.36
CA HIS A 236 -6.29 -6.54 27.95
C HIS A 236 -7.45 -6.94 27.03
N LYS A 237 -8.34 -7.84 27.48
CA LYS A 237 -9.49 -8.26 26.67
C LYS A 237 -10.48 -7.11 26.47
N VAL A 238 -10.86 -6.43 27.56
CA VAL A 238 -11.82 -5.33 27.50
C VAL A 238 -11.25 -4.15 26.69
N ILE A 239 -9.95 -3.90 26.82
CA ILE A 239 -9.24 -2.88 26.03
C ILE A 239 -9.28 -3.25 24.54
N ALA A 240 -8.96 -4.49 24.18
CA ALA A 240 -9.01 -4.95 22.78
C ALA A 240 -10.43 -4.85 22.19
N ASP A 241 -11.44 -5.30 22.93
CA ASP A 241 -12.84 -5.23 22.51
C ASP A 241 -13.29 -3.76 22.31
N TRP A 242 -12.88 -2.85 23.20
CA TRP A 242 -13.14 -1.41 23.07
C TRP A 242 -12.42 -0.79 21.86
N ARG A 243 -11.13 -1.11 21.64
CA ARG A 243 -10.36 -0.61 20.51
C ARG A 243 -11.00 -1.03 19.19
N HIS A 244 -11.40 -2.29 19.08
CA HIS A 244 -12.06 -2.82 17.89
C HIS A 244 -13.42 -2.13 17.64
N ALA A 245 -14.21 -1.88 18.69
CA ALA A 245 -15.47 -1.12 18.57
C ALA A 245 -15.22 0.31 18.06
N MET A 246 -14.24 1.02 18.63
CA MET A 246 -13.88 2.38 18.19
C MET A 246 -13.36 2.44 16.75
N ALA A 247 -12.53 1.47 16.35
CA ALA A 247 -12.05 1.36 14.97
C ALA A 247 -13.22 1.23 13.99
N ARG A 248 -14.22 0.39 14.29
CA ARG A 248 -15.45 0.23 13.49
C ARG A 248 -16.24 1.53 13.41
N ASP A 249 -16.50 2.16 14.55
CA ASP A 249 -17.29 3.40 14.62
C ASP A 249 -16.63 4.54 13.83
N ILE A 250 -15.32 4.71 13.98
CA ILE A 250 -14.54 5.72 13.26
C ILE A 250 -14.51 5.41 11.76
N THR A 251 -14.33 4.16 11.36
CA THR A 251 -14.33 3.76 9.95
C THR A 251 -15.68 4.05 9.31
N ARG A 252 -16.77 3.62 9.94
CA ARG A 252 -18.14 3.90 9.47
C ARG A 252 -18.39 5.40 9.29
N ALA A 253 -17.91 6.22 10.23
CA ALA A 253 -18.12 7.65 10.20
C ALA A 253 -17.23 8.41 9.18
N ARG A 254 -15.95 8.02 9.04
CA ARG A 254 -14.96 8.80 8.26
C ARG A 254 -14.61 8.20 6.90
N ARG A 255 -14.76 6.89 6.75
CA ARG A 255 -14.47 6.13 5.53
C ARG A 255 -15.61 5.15 5.25
N PRO A 256 -16.83 5.66 4.96
CA PRO A 256 -17.98 4.80 4.67
C PRO A 256 -17.73 3.88 3.46
N ASP A 257 -16.82 4.24 2.56
CA ASP A 257 -16.35 3.41 1.47
C ASP A 257 -15.60 2.15 1.97
N LEU A 258 -14.71 2.29 2.96
CA LEU A 258 -14.04 1.14 3.58
C LEU A 258 -15.00 0.31 4.41
N TRP A 259 -15.92 0.96 5.13
CA TRP A 259 -16.98 0.27 5.87
C TRP A 259 -17.82 -0.61 4.95
N ALA A 260 -18.29 -0.05 3.84
CA ALA A 260 -19.06 -0.76 2.83
C ALA A 260 -18.28 -1.95 2.25
N ALA A 261 -16.99 -1.77 1.93
CA ALA A 261 -16.14 -2.83 1.40
C ALA A 261 -15.93 -3.97 2.41
N LEU A 262 -15.66 -3.65 3.68
CA LEU A 262 -15.53 -4.64 4.75
C LEU A 262 -16.83 -5.43 4.92
N ARG A 263 -17.97 -4.73 4.99
CA ARG A 263 -19.29 -5.34 5.10
C ARG A 263 -19.64 -6.26 3.94
N ALA A 264 -19.22 -5.91 2.72
CA ALA A 264 -19.42 -6.75 1.55
C ALA A 264 -18.58 -8.03 1.60
N ALA A 265 -17.37 -7.97 2.18
CA ALA A 265 -16.51 -9.14 2.36
C ALA A 265 -17.04 -10.11 3.43
N ASP A 266 -17.76 -9.62 4.44
CA ASP A 266 -18.36 -10.43 5.51
C ASP A 266 -19.71 -11.08 5.13
N LEU A 267 -20.23 -10.83 3.92
CA LEU A 267 -21.51 -11.38 3.50
C LEU A 267 -21.43 -12.91 3.32
N PRO A 268 -22.43 -13.69 3.81
CA PRO A 268 -22.54 -15.11 3.49
C PRO A 268 -22.52 -15.32 1.97
N ALA A 269 -21.82 -16.36 1.51
CA ALA A 269 -21.63 -16.59 0.06
C ALA A 269 -22.93 -16.52 -0.78
N PRO A 270 -24.09 -17.04 -0.32
CA PRO A 270 -25.35 -16.88 -1.04
C PRO A 270 -25.81 -15.42 -1.19
N VAL A 271 -25.71 -14.61 -0.12
CA VAL A 271 -26.06 -13.19 -0.12
C VAL A 271 -25.04 -12.38 -0.94
N ALA A 272 -23.77 -12.75 -0.82
CA ALA A 272 -22.68 -12.13 -1.55
C ALA A 272 -22.77 -12.31 -3.07
N GLN A 273 -23.58 -13.26 -3.59
CA GLN A 273 -23.80 -13.45 -5.03
C GLN A 273 -24.97 -12.64 -5.60
N VAL A 274 -25.81 -12.06 -4.73
CA VAL A 274 -26.92 -11.20 -5.16
C VAL A 274 -26.35 -9.86 -5.66
N ARG A 275 -26.74 -9.45 -6.87
CA ARG A 275 -26.23 -8.25 -7.55
C ARG A 275 -27.35 -7.36 -8.08
N ASP A 276 -28.47 -7.96 -8.46
CA ASP A 276 -29.57 -7.39 -9.22
C ASP A 276 -30.89 -8.10 -8.86
N SER A 277 -31.99 -7.69 -9.51
CA SER A 277 -33.31 -8.27 -9.32
C SER A 277 -33.38 -9.76 -9.65
N ASP A 278 -32.67 -10.21 -10.69
CA ASP A 278 -32.76 -11.58 -11.19
C ASP A 278 -32.00 -12.55 -10.28
N SER A 279 -30.82 -12.15 -9.81
CA SER A 279 -30.06 -12.89 -8.81
C SER A 279 -30.76 -12.90 -7.46
N LEU A 280 -31.46 -11.82 -7.08
CA LEU A 280 -32.31 -11.82 -5.89
C LEU A 280 -33.48 -12.80 -6.05
N ALA A 281 -34.20 -12.79 -7.17
CA ALA A 281 -35.31 -13.71 -7.39
C ALA A 281 -34.85 -15.18 -7.35
N ARG A 282 -33.68 -15.49 -7.93
CA ARG A 282 -33.05 -16.82 -7.81
C ARG A 282 -32.70 -17.17 -6.37
N PHE A 283 -32.11 -16.23 -5.62
CA PHE A 283 -31.79 -16.41 -4.21
C PHE A 283 -33.07 -16.70 -3.39
N VAL A 284 -34.12 -15.90 -3.54
CA VAL A 284 -35.39 -16.10 -2.84
C VAL A 284 -35.99 -17.47 -3.18
N ASN A 285 -36.10 -17.80 -4.47
CA ASN A 285 -36.65 -19.09 -4.89
C ASN A 285 -35.81 -20.28 -4.37
N GLN A 286 -34.48 -20.14 -4.32
CA GLN A 286 -33.58 -21.20 -3.87
C GLN A 286 -33.65 -21.45 -2.37
N PHE A 287 -33.80 -20.41 -1.55
CA PHE A 287 -33.67 -20.52 -0.09
C PHE A 287 -34.99 -20.37 0.67
N PHE A 288 -36.01 -19.74 0.08
CA PHE A 288 -37.26 -19.37 0.77
C PHE A 288 -38.54 -19.76 0.00
N GLY A 289 -38.49 -20.01 -1.30
CA GLY A 289 -39.69 -20.27 -2.12
C GLY A 289 -40.49 -18.97 -2.42
N PRO A 290 -41.76 -19.05 -2.85
CA PRO A 290 -42.58 -17.86 -3.07
C PRO A 290 -42.88 -17.16 -1.74
N LEU A 291 -42.43 -15.91 -1.59
CA LEU A 291 -42.70 -15.09 -0.41
C LEU A 291 -44.19 -14.72 -0.34
N ALA A 292 -44.83 -14.98 0.79
CA ALA A 292 -46.20 -14.51 1.05
C ALA A 292 -46.18 -13.01 1.43
N GLU A 293 -47.31 -12.30 1.24
CA GLU A 293 -47.44 -10.87 1.58
C GLU A 293 -47.11 -10.54 3.06
N THR A 294 -47.10 -11.54 3.94
CA THR A 294 -46.82 -11.42 5.37
C THR A 294 -45.36 -11.08 5.69
N ASP A 295 -44.40 -11.36 4.80
CA ASP A 295 -42.97 -11.19 5.07
C ASP A 295 -42.48 -9.73 4.97
N LEU A 296 -43.22 -8.86 4.28
CA LEU A 296 -42.82 -7.46 4.01
C LEU A 296 -42.78 -6.58 5.27
N PHE A 297 -43.70 -6.78 6.22
CA PHE A 297 -43.71 -6.03 7.48
C PHE A 297 -42.55 -6.44 8.40
N THR A 298 -42.23 -7.74 8.47
CA THR A 298 -41.08 -8.25 9.22
C THR A 298 -39.76 -7.73 8.65
N LEU A 299 -39.65 -7.62 7.33
CA LEU A 299 -38.48 -7.03 6.66
C LEU A 299 -38.29 -5.54 6.98
N LEU A 300 -39.38 -4.78 7.12
CA LEU A 300 -39.34 -3.36 7.51
C LEU A 300 -38.93 -3.16 8.97
N GLU A 301 -39.38 -4.02 9.89
CA GLU A 301 -38.94 -3.98 11.30
C GLU A 301 -37.46 -4.38 11.43
N LEU A 302 -37.01 -5.41 10.71
CA LEU A 302 -35.60 -5.83 10.70
C LEU A 302 -34.68 -4.78 10.06
N ALA A 303 -35.17 -3.96 9.14
CA ALA A 303 -34.43 -2.86 8.53
C ALA A 303 -34.19 -1.68 9.51
N GLN A 304 -34.96 -1.57 10.60
CA GLN A 304 -34.76 -0.52 11.59
C GLN A 304 -33.59 -0.87 12.53
N GLY A 305 -32.50 -0.11 12.42
CA GLY A 305 -31.31 -0.27 13.26
C GLY A 305 -30.31 -1.32 12.77
N SER A 306 -30.54 -1.94 11.62
CA SER A 306 -29.60 -2.86 11.00
C SER A 306 -28.63 -2.15 10.06
N ASP A 307 -27.35 -2.44 10.25
CA ASP A 307 -26.27 -1.99 9.36
C ASP A 307 -26.29 -2.92 8.13
N LEU A 308 -26.88 -2.47 7.02
CA LEU A 308 -27.14 -3.27 5.82
C LEU A 308 -26.11 -3.00 4.70
N PRO A 309 -25.85 -3.98 3.81
CA PRO A 309 -25.07 -3.77 2.59
C PRO A 309 -25.55 -2.58 1.76
N PRO A 310 -24.66 -1.86 1.08
CA PRO A 310 -25.05 -0.71 0.24
C PRO A 310 -25.84 -1.11 -1.01
N ASN A 311 -25.65 -2.33 -1.53
CA ASN A 311 -26.47 -2.83 -2.64
C ASN A 311 -27.86 -3.20 -2.09
N PRO A 312 -28.95 -2.59 -2.61
CA PRO A 312 -30.29 -2.80 -2.08
C PRO A 312 -30.79 -4.25 -2.20
N TYR A 313 -30.37 -4.98 -3.24
CA TYR A 313 -30.71 -6.39 -3.42
C TYR A 313 -29.96 -7.27 -2.40
N GLN A 314 -28.69 -6.97 -2.12
CA GLN A 314 -27.94 -7.65 -1.06
C GLN A 314 -28.47 -7.31 0.33
N ALA A 315 -28.93 -6.08 0.55
CA ALA A 315 -29.57 -5.68 1.79
C ALA A 315 -30.83 -6.51 2.06
N LEU A 316 -31.69 -6.63 1.05
CA LEU A 316 -32.89 -7.47 1.14
C LEU A 316 -32.55 -8.95 1.33
N ALA A 317 -31.58 -9.48 0.59
CA ALA A 317 -31.12 -10.85 0.75
C ALA A 317 -30.51 -11.10 2.14
N ALA A 318 -29.78 -10.14 2.71
CA ALA A 318 -29.21 -10.22 4.06
C ALA A 318 -30.31 -10.23 5.14
N LEU A 319 -31.35 -9.39 4.98
CA LEU A 319 -32.50 -9.38 5.88
C LEU A 319 -33.24 -10.72 5.87
N LEU A 320 -33.50 -11.27 4.67
CA LEU A 320 -34.13 -12.59 4.50
C LEU A 320 -33.27 -13.70 5.09
N TRP A 321 -31.96 -13.69 4.84
CA TRP A 321 -31.03 -14.68 5.37
C TRP A 321 -30.99 -14.72 6.91
N GLY A 322 -31.22 -13.58 7.57
CA GLY A 322 -31.29 -13.45 9.02
C GLY A 322 -32.58 -14.00 9.64
N LEU A 323 -33.60 -14.35 8.84
CA LEU A 323 -34.83 -14.95 9.35
C LEU A 323 -34.56 -16.39 9.85
N PRO A 324 -35.23 -16.82 10.93
CA PRO A 324 -35.15 -18.21 11.39
C PRO A 324 -35.62 -19.15 10.28
N GLN A 325 -34.69 -19.99 9.80
CA GLN A 325 -34.91 -20.99 8.76
C GLN A 325 -35.77 -22.14 9.33
N GLY A 326 -37.07 -21.92 9.44
CA GLY A 326 -37.99 -22.90 9.99
C GLY A 326 -39.31 -22.29 10.46
N LYS A 327 -40.23 -22.14 9.50
CA LYS A 327 -41.70 -21.93 9.58
C LYS A 327 -42.14 -20.80 8.65
N ILE A 328 -41.97 -21.01 7.35
CA ILE A 328 -42.93 -20.46 6.40
C ILE A 328 -43.78 -21.67 6.01
N ASP A 329 -44.88 -21.86 6.74
CA ASP A 329 -45.91 -22.84 6.37
C ASP A 329 -46.62 -22.29 5.12
N PRO A 330 -46.96 -23.13 4.13
CA PRO A 330 -47.35 -22.71 2.79
C PRO A 330 -48.67 -21.94 2.70
#